data_AF-A0AAU2JAF8-F1
#
_entry.id   AF-A0AAU2JAF8-F1
#
_cell.length_a   1.000
_cell.length_b   1.000
_cell.length_c   1.000
_cell.angle_alpha   90.00
_cell.angle_beta   90.00
_cell.angle_gamma   90.00
#
_symmetry.space_group_name_H-M   'P 1'
#
loop_
_entity.id
_entity.type
_entity.pdbx_description
1 polymer ?
#
loop_
_entity_poly.entity_id
_entity_poly.type
_entity_poly.pdbx_seq_one_letter_code
_entity_poly.pdbx_strand_id
1 'polypeptide(L)'
;MPPERAYTLLGADGVPYRSTTPGSLGGRRRGRLYGRLDCPSALRALARGHYVARRVFFPDETTAIRAGYRPCAVCLPARYARWKRNRENASIMDTLEERQQHRSPLIPASDLAENCRSRPRTPRPNSPHSSTC
;
A
#
# COMPACT_ATOMS: atom_id res chain seq x y z
N MET A 1 41.45 -10.52 -22.25
CA MET A 1 40.02 -10.45 -21.88
C MET A 1 39.82 -9.23 -21.00
N PRO A 2 39.08 -8.20 -21.43
CA PRO A 2 38.82 -7.04 -20.59
C PRO A 2 38.00 -7.50 -19.36
N PRO A 3 38.22 -6.90 -18.18
CA PRO A 3 37.47 -7.29 -16.98
C PRO A 3 35.98 -7.03 -17.23
N GLU A 4 35.15 -8.05 -17.05
CA GLU A 4 33.70 -7.90 -17.11
C GLU A 4 33.27 -6.81 -16.13
N ARG A 5 32.72 -5.72 -16.67
CA ARG A 5 32.20 -4.63 -15.85
C ARG A 5 30.97 -5.14 -15.10
N ALA A 6 31.14 -5.50 -13.84
CA ALA A 6 30.04 -5.88 -12.97
C ALA A 6 29.31 -4.63 -12.46
N TYR A 7 28.03 -4.52 -12.80
CA TYR A 7 27.11 -3.50 -12.32
C TYR A 7 26.34 -4.02 -11.11
N THR A 8 26.11 -3.16 -10.11
CA THR A 8 25.24 -3.50 -8.98
C THR A 8 23.81 -3.03 -9.27
N LEU A 9 22.90 -3.97 -9.46
CA LEU A 9 21.47 -3.71 -9.67
C LEU A 9 20.67 -4.11 -8.44
N LEU A 10 19.46 -3.57 -8.29
CA LEU A 10 18.53 -3.96 -7.25
C LEU A 10 17.52 -4.96 -7.80
N GLY A 11 17.41 -6.12 -7.16
CA GLY A 11 16.43 -7.15 -7.49
C GLY A 11 15.02 -6.81 -7.01
N ALA A 12 14.06 -7.63 -7.40
CA ALA A 12 12.65 -7.46 -7.06
C ALA A 12 12.40 -7.54 -5.54
N ASP A 13 13.26 -8.26 -4.82
CA ASP A 13 13.21 -8.42 -3.37
C ASP A 13 13.88 -7.24 -2.62
N GLY A 14 14.36 -6.23 -3.35
CA GLY A 14 15.08 -5.10 -2.78
C GLY A 14 16.52 -5.42 -2.38
N VAL A 15 17.03 -6.58 -2.77
CA VAL A 15 18.41 -7.02 -2.51
C VAL A 15 19.32 -6.62 -3.68
N PRO A 16 20.50 -6.00 -3.43
CA PRO A 16 21.48 -5.73 -4.48
C PRO A 16 22.12 -7.01 -5.02
N TYR A 17 22.24 -7.13 -6.33
CA TYR A 17 22.94 -8.24 -7.00
C TYR A 17 23.90 -7.72 -8.09
N ARG A 18 24.91 -8.50 -8.44
CA ARG A 18 25.87 -8.19 -9.51
C ARG A 18 25.32 -8.67 -10.85
N SER A 19 25.38 -7.81 -11.86
CA SER A 19 24.95 -8.07 -13.22
C SER A 19 26.04 -7.63 -14.20
N THR A 20 26.24 -8.38 -15.28
CA THR A 20 27.11 -7.99 -16.39
C THR A 20 26.43 -6.95 -17.30
N THR A 21 25.10 -6.88 -17.26
CA THR A 21 24.30 -5.91 -18.01
C THR A 21 23.97 -4.69 -17.14
N PRO A 22 24.13 -3.45 -17.67
CA PRO A 22 23.69 -2.25 -16.96
C PRO A 22 22.17 -2.19 -16.84
N GLY A 23 21.67 -1.55 -15.78
CA GLY A 23 20.24 -1.35 -15.58
C GLY A 23 19.66 -0.26 -16.49
N SER A 24 18.43 -0.42 -16.96
CA SER A 24 17.72 0.54 -17.82
C SER A 24 17.11 1.70 -17.05
N LEU A 25 16.87 1.53 -15.75
CA LEU A 25 16.22 2.52 -14.89
C LEU A 25 17.10 2.88 -13.71
N GLY A 26 16.97 4.12 -13.25
CA GLY A 26 17.68 4.66 -12.10
C GLY A 26 16.73 5.04 -10.98
N GLY A 27 17.15 4.89 -9.74
CA GLY A 27 16.37 5.25 -8.58
C GLY A 27 17.16 5.91 -7.46
N ARG A 28 16.43 6.53 -6.54
CA ARG A 28 16.97 7.14 -5.33
C ARG A 28 16.58 6.30 -4.12
N ARG A 29 17.56 5.68 -3.46
CA ARG A 29 17.33 4.78 -2.30
C ARG A 29 16.52 5.45 -1.17
N ARG A 30 16.90 6.67 -0.77
CA ARG A 30 16.21 7.42 0.31
C ARG A 30 14.76 7.80 -0.02
N GLY A 31 14.45 8.03 -1.29
CA GLY A 31 13.11 8.47 -1.72
C GLY A 31 12.23 7.34 -2.24
N ARG A 32 12.77 6.10 -2.27
CA ARG A 32 12.20 4.91 -2.89
C ARG A 32 11.46 5.23 -4.19
N LEU A 33 12.14 5.96 -5.08
CA LEU A 33 11.58 6.32 -6.38
C LEU A 33 12.47 5.80 -7.50
N TYR A 34 11.85 5.33 -8.57
CA TYR A 34 12.51 4.95 -9.81
C TYR A 34 12.13 5.93 -10.92
N GLY A 35 12.99 6.04 -11.92
CA GLY A 35 12.81 6.90 -13.07
C GLY A 35 13.83 6.57 -14.14
N ARG A 36 13.83 7.37 -15.19
CA ARG A 36 14.79 7.20 -16.28
C ARG A 36 16.18 7.71 -15.87
N LEU A 37 17.21 7.21 -16.56
CA LEU A 37 18.60 7.59 -16.29
C LEU A 37 18.90 9.07 -16.62
N ASP A 38 18.14 9.65 -17.56
CA ASP A 38 18.16 11.04 -18.04
C ASP A 38 17.26 12.00 -17.22
N CYS A 39 16.70 11.56 -16.10
CA CYS A 39 15.77 12.38 -15.33
C CYS A 39 16.41 13.73 -14.91
N PRO A 40 15.81 14.90 -15.22
CA PRO A 40 16.37 16.21 -14.87
C PRO A 40 16.62 16.38 -13.37
N SER A 41 15.76 15.79 -12.52
CA SER A 41 15.96 15.78 -11.07
C SER A 41 17.21 14.99 -10.67
N ALA A 42 17.49 13.87 -11.35
CA ALA A 42 18.68 13.07 -11.13
C ALA A 42 19.93 13.81 -11.63
N LEU A 43 19.89 14.41 -12.82
CA LEU A 43 21.01 15.20 -13.36
C LEU A 43 21.35 16.39 -12.47
N ARG A 44 20.35 17.15 -12.00
CA ARG A 44 20.55 18.24 -11.03
C ARG A 44 21.13 17.74 -9.70
N ALA A 45 20.82 16.52 -9.29
CA ALA A 45 21.37 15.92 -8.06
C ALA A 45 22.82 15.47 -8.23
N LEU A 46 23.18 14.98 -9.42
CA LEU A 46 24.56 14.65 -9.79
C LEU A 46 25.43 15.90 -9.92
N ALA A 47 24.92 16.94 -10.59
CA ALA A 47 25.61 18.22 -10.74
C ALA A 47 25.95 18.87 -9.38
N ARG A 48 25.12 18.65 -8.35
CA ARG A 48 25.36 19.14 -6.99
C ARG A 48 26.26 18.21 -6.15
N GLY A 49 26.79 17.12 -6.69
CA GLY A 49 27.72 16.21 -6.00
C GLY A 49 27.14 15.37 -4.84
N HIS A 50 25.91 15.62 -4.38
CA HIS A 50 25.37 15.00 -3.16
C HIS A 50 24.82 13.56 -3.31
N TYR A 51 24.86 12.94 -4.50
CA TYR A 51 23.99 11.78 -4.81
C TYR A 51 24.59 10.58 -5.52
N VAL A 52 25.89 10.56 -5.85
CA VAL A 52 26.47 9.45 -6.63
C VAL A 52 26.43 8.13 -5.86
N ALA A 53 26.79 8.14 -4.57
CA ALA A 53 26.93 6.92 -3.76
C ALA A 53 25.61 6.21 -3.41
N ARG A 54 24.45 6.83 -3.62
CA ARG A 54 23.13 6.30 -3.20
C ARG A 54 22.16 6.12 -4.36
N ARG A 55 22.66 6.18 -5.61
CA ARG A 55 21.89 5.85 -6.80
C ARG A 55 21.79 4.33 -6.92
N VAL A 56 20.57 3.84 -7.07
CA VAL A 56 20.31 2.41 -7.34
C VAL A 56 19.89 2.26 -8.78
N PHE A 57 20.18 1.11 -9.38
CA PHE A 57 19.83 0.81 -10.76
C PHE A 57 18.93 -0.41 -10.80
N PHE A 58 17.98 -0.41 -11.72
CA PHE A 58 17.04 -1.50 -11.93
C PHE A 58 17.15 -2.00 -13.37
N PRO A 59 17.03 -3.32 -13.59
CA PRO A 59 16.96 -3.88 -14.94
C PRO A 59 15.70 -3.36 -15.67
N ASP A 60 14.55 -3.41 -15.00
CA ASP A 60 13.23 -3.13 -15.56
C ASP A 60 12.29 -2.45 -14.54
N GLU A 61 11.15 -1.96 -15.04
CA GLU A 61 10.15 -1.25 -14.23
C GLU A 61 9.44 -2.17 -13.24
N THR A 62 9.14 -3.40 -13.64
CA THR A 62 8.43 -4.38 -12.82
C THR A 62 9.25 -4.73 -11.57
N THR A 63 10.56 -4.94 -11.75
CA THR A 63 11.53 -5.14 -10.67
C THR A 63 11.55 -3.96 -9.71
N ALA A 64 11.52 -2.73 -10.21
CA ALA A 64 11.46 -1.54 -9.36
C ALA A 64 10.16 -1.45 -8.55
N ILE A 65 9.01 -1.76 -9.17
CA ILE A 65 7.70 -1.76 -8.51
C ILE A 65 7.66 -2.84 -7.43
N ARG A 66 8.11 -4.07 -7.74
CA ARG A 66 8.17 -5.19 -6.77
C ARG A 66 9.08 -4.87 -5.58
N ALA A 67 10.20 -4.18 -5.83
CA ALA A 67 11.09 -3.71 -4.78
C ALA A 67 10.51 -2.55 -3.93
N GLY A 68 9.26 -2.12 -4.19
CA GLY A 68 8.57 -1.07 -3.44
C GLY A 68 8.97 0.35 -3.83
N TYR A 69 9.50 0.55 -5.05
CA TYR A 69 9.82 1.88 -5.55
C TYR A 69 8.64 2.49 -6.32
N ARG A 70 8.40 3.78 -6.10
CA ARG A 70 7.36 4.55 -6.80
C ARG A 70 7.91 5.21 -8.07
N PRO A 71 7.08 5.43 -9.11
CA PRO A 71 7.47 6.20 -10.27
C PRO A 71 7.80 7.66 -9.90
N CYS A 72 8.79 8.23 -10.59
CA CYS A 72 9.17 9.63 -10.43
C CYS A 72 8.13 10.56 -11.09
N ALA A 73 7.60 11.51 -10.31
CA ALA A 73 6.63 12.50 -10.81
C ALA A 73 7.18 13.43 -11.90
N VAL A 74 8.51 13.61 -11.98
CA VAL A 74 9.15 14.53 -12.95
C VAL A 74 9.33 13.88 -14.30
N CYS A 75 9.97 12.71 -14.36
CA CYS A 75 10.25 12.04 -15.64
C CYS A 75 9.14 11.08 -16.08
N LEU A 76 8.30 10.60 -15.16
CA LEU A 76 7.24 9.63 -15.46
C LEU A 76 5.88 10.09 -14.87
N PRO A 77 5.34 11.25 -15.29
CA PRO A 77 4.12 11.81 -14.71
C PRO A 77 2.90 10.90 -14.88
N ALA A 78 2.73 10.25 -16.04
CA ALA A 78 1.61 9.35 -16.30
C ALA A 78 1.61 8.11 -15.38
N ARG A 79 2.79 7.50 -15.17
CA ARG A 79 2.94 6.37 -14.25
C ARG A 79 2.74 6.80 -12.80
N TYR A 80 3.21 7.99 -12.44
CA TYR A 80 2.98 8.57 -11.12
C TYR A 80 1.51 8.83 -10.83
N ALA A 81 0.76 9.40 -11.78
CA ALA A 81 -0.68 9.59 -11.64
C ALA A 81 -1.42 8.25 -11.44
N ARG A 82 -1.07 7.22 -12.20
CA ARG A 82 -1.62 5.86 -12.03
C ARG A 82 -1.31 5.28 -10.65
N TRP A 83 -0.06 5.36 -10.22
CA TRP A 83 0.35 4.89 -8.89
C TRP A 83 -0.43 5.60 -7.77
N LYS A 84 -0.63 6.93 -7.88
CA LYS A 84 -1.36 7.72 -6.89
C LYS A 84 -2.83 7.29 -6.81
N ARG A 85 -3.50 7.19 -7.97
CA ARG A 85 -4.89 6.76 -8.06
C ARG A 85 -5.09 5.34 -7.53
N ASN A 86 -4.18 4.41 -7.81
CA ASN A 86 -4.26 3.06 -7.26
C ASN A 86 -4.18 3.05 -5.73
N ARG A 87 -3.42 3.96 -5.11
CA ARG A 87 -3.38 4.07 -3.64
C ARG A 87 -4.66 4.68 -3.07
N GLU A 88 -5.21 5.70 -3.72
CA GLU A 88 -6.50 6.29 -3.34
C GLU A 88 -7.63 5.24 -3.45
N ASN A 89 -7.64 4.47 -4.55
CA ASN A 89 -8.57 3.36 -4.73
C ASN A 89 -8.37 2.26 -3.69
N ALA A 90 -7.12 1.90 -3.37
CA ALA A 90 -6.84 0.91 -2.34
C ALA A 90 -7.39 1.34 -0.96
N SER A 91 -7.27 2.62 -0.58
CA SER A 91 -7.87 3.13 0.66
C SER A 91 -9.41 3.11 0.64
N ILE A 92 -10.03 3.35 -0.51
CA ILE A 92 -11.48 3.28 -0.64
C ILE A 92 -11.97 1.83 -0.49
N MET A 93 -11.30 0.88 -1.15
CA MET A 93 -11.68 -0.54 -1.09
C MET A 93 -11.53 -1.11 0.32
N ASP A 94 -10.46 -0.73 1.03
CA ASP A 94 -10.25 -1.08 2.44
C ASP A 94 -11.45 -0.65 3.33
N THR A 95 -11.93 0.59 3.12
CA THR A 95 -13.10 1.11 3.87
C THR A 95 -14.43 0.46 3.47
N LEU A 96 -14.58 0.03 2.20
CA LEU A 96 -15.80 -0.63 1.71
C LEU A 96 -15.89 -2.08 2.19
N GLU A 97 -14.76 -2.79 2.25
CA GLU A 97 -14.69 -4.18 2.72
C GLU A 97 -15.04 -4.30 4.21
N GLU A 98 -14.57 -3.36 5.06
CA GLU A 98 -15.00 -3.26 6.46
C GLU A 98 -16.51 -3.03 6.61
N ARG A 99 -17.11 -2.18 5.76
CA ARG A 99 -18.58 -1.97 5.76
C ARG A 99 -19.34 -3.20 5.28
N GLN A 100 -18.77 -3.98 4.36
CA GLN A 100 -19.37 -5.22 3.86
C GLN A 100 -19.33 -6.32 4.92
N GLN A 101 -18.22 -6.44 5.68
CA GLN A 101 -18.04 -7.45 6.72
C GLN A 101 -18.89 -7.20 7.98
N HIS A 102 -19.19 -5.95 8.34
CA HIS A 102 -20.10 -5.63 9.44
C HIS A 102 -21.60 -5.78 9.09
N ARG A 103 -21.91 -6.10 7.82
CA ARG A 103 -23.24 -6.54 7.39
C ARG A 103 -23.28 -8.08 7.39
N SER A 104 -22.91 -8.70 8.52
CA SER A 104 -23.18 -10.12 8.75
C SER A 104 -24.70 -10.37 8.85
N PRO A 105 -25.17 -11.59 8.55
CA PRO A 105 -26.42 -11.83 7.85
C PRO A 105 -27.64 -11.45 8.68
N LEU A 106 -28.70 -11.05 7.99
CA LEU A 106 -30.06 -11.23 8.48
C LEU A 106 -30.17 -12.66 9.02
N ILE A 107 -30.34 -12.79 10.33
CA ILE A 107 -30.76 -14.03 10.99
C ILE A 107 -31.89 -14.61 10.12
N PRO A 108 -31.80 -15.87 9.63
CA PRO A 108 -32.90 -16.46 8.89
C PRO A 108 -34.13 -16.52 9.81
N ALA A 109 -35.30 -16.19 9.28
CA ALA A 109 -36.55 -16.03 10.04
C ALA A 109 -37.00 -17.28 10.83
N SER A 110 -36.28 -18.40 10.72
CA SER A 110 -36.54 -19.66 11.43
C SER A 110 -36.17 -19.62 12.92
N ASP A 111 -35.22 -18.79 13.36
CA ASP A 111 -34.73 -18.80 14.76
C ASP A 111 -35.56 -17.95 15.75
N LEU A 112 -36.54 -17.18 15.28
CA LEU A 112 -37.37 -16.34 16.16
C LEU A 112 -38.47 -17.13 16.88
N ALA A 113 -38.79 -18.35 16.43
CA ALA A 113 -39.90 -19.14 16.97
C ALA A 113 -39.54 -19.94 18.24
N GLU A 114 -38.26 -20.28 18.45
CA GLU A 114 -37.86 -21.11 19.60
C GLU A 114 -37.84 -20.35 20.93
N ASN A 115 -37.53 -19.05 20.91
CA ASN A 115 -37.31 -18.24 22.13
C ASN A 115 -38.62 -17.84 22.86
N CYS A 116 -39.78 -17.96 22.21
CA CYS A 116 -41.07 -17.62 22.82
C CYS A 116 -41.61 -18.72 23.75
N ARG A 117 -41.15 -19.98 23.63
CA ARG A 117 -41.66 -21.10 24.44
C ARG A 117 -40.98 -21.25 25.81
N SER A 118 -39.84 -20.59 26.03
CA SER A 118 -38.96 -20.86 27.18
C SER A 118 -38.95 -19.77 28.26
N ARG A 119 -39.72 -18.68 28.11
CA ARG A 119 -39.73 -17.59 29.10
C ARG A 119 -40.81 -17.82 30.17
N PRO A 120 -40.44 -18.09 31.44
CA PRO A 120 -41.41 -18.09 32.54
C PRO A 120 -41.93 -16.67 32.78
N ARG A 121 -43.25 -16.52 33.01
CA ARG A 121 -43.88 -15.26 33.39
C ARG A 121 -43.43 -14.87 34.79
N THR A 122 -42.45 -13.99 34.91
CA THR A 122 -42.13 -13.35 36.20
C THR A 122 -43.19 -12.28 36.51
N PRO A 123 -43.76 -12.24 37.73
CA PRO A 123 -44.69 -11.19 38.12
C PRO A 123 -43.97 -9.83 38.25
N ARG A 124 -44.67 -8.76 37.85
CA ARG A 124 -44.23 -7.37 38.07
C ARG A 124 -44.24 -7.07 39.58
N PRO A 125 -43.18 -6.52 40.18
CA PRO A 125 -43.29 -5.96 41.51
C PRO A 125 -44.06 -4.62 41.43
N ASN A 126 -45.21 -4.58 42.10
CA ASN A 126 -45.87 -3.36 42.56
C ASN A 126 -44.96 -2.65 43.55
N SER A 127 -44.86 -1.31 43.47
CA SER A 127 -44.75 -0.44 44.65
C SER A 127 -44.69 1.07 44.28
N PRO A 128 -45.05 1.97 45.21
CA PRO A 128 -46.19 2.87 45.00
C PRO A 128 -45.83 4.36 45.05
N HIS A 129 -46.84 5.18 44.75
CA HIS A 129 -46.92 6.62 45.00
C HIS A 129 -46.84 6.98 46.49
N SER A 130 -46.23 8.13 46.83
CA SER A 130 -46.67 9.15 47.82
C SER A 130 -45.55 10.20 47.96
N SER A 131 -45.74 11.44 47.52
CA SER A 131 -46.42 12.56 48.21
C SER A 131 -45.58 13.20 49.33
N THR A 132 -45.18 14.44 49.06
CA THR A 132 -45.22 15.64 49.93
C THR A 132 -44.50 15.62 51.28
N CYS A 133 -43.50 16.49 51.44
CA CYS A 133 -43.54 17.76 52.20
C CYS A 133 -42.22 18.50 52.02
#